data_AF-A0A5N7Z6K7-F1
#
_entry.id   AF-A0A5N7Z6K7-F1
#
_cell.length_a   1.000
_cell.length_b   1.000
_cell.length_c   1.000
_cell.angle_alpha   90.00
_cell.angle_beta   90.00
_cell.angle_gamma   90.00
#
_symmetry.space_group_name_H-M   'P 1'
#
loop_
_entity.id
_entity.type
_entity.pdbx_description
1 polymer ?
#
loop_
_entity_poly.entity_id
_entity_poly.type
_entity_poly.pdbx_seq_one_letter_code
_entity_poly.pdbx_strand_id
1 'polypeptide(L)' 'MSEQKVKQGHPKGLWVLFGTEMWERFNFYGMRALLTLFLVNSLLMKEADASLIYGGFLGLCYLTPLLGGFIADRFFGN' A
#
# COMPACT_ATOMS: atom_id res chain seq x y z
N MET A 1 -23.34 38.88 14.18
CA MET A 1 -22.87 37.88 13.19
C MET A 1 -21.51 37.40 13.71
N SER A 2 -21.43 36.17 14.26
CA SER A 2 -20.17 35.67 14.83
C SER A 2 -19.30 35.17 13.68
N GLU A 3 -18.17 35.83 13.44
CA GLU A 3 -17.14 35.36 12.50
C GLU A 3 -16.59 34.01 12.99
N GLN A 4 -16.89 32.93 12.28
CA GLN A 4 -16.20 31.67 12.47
C GLN A 4 -14.77 31.81 11.94
N LYS A 5 -13.78 31.86 12.85
CA LYS A 5 -12.37 31.72 12.50
C LYS A 5 -12.16 30.37 11.81
N VAL A 6 -11.88 30.40 10.51
CA VAL A 6 -11.42 29.21 9.77
C VAL A 6 -10.11 28.76 10.39
N LYS A 7 -10.07 27.54 10.95
CA LYS A 7 -8.83 26.91 11.39
C LYS A 7 -7.94 26.72 10.16
N GLN A 8 -6.92 27.57 10.01
CA GLN A 8 -5.86 27.34 9.04
C GLN A 8 -4.92 26.26 9.58
N GLY A 9 -4.88 25.10 8.93
CA GLY A 9 -3.98 23.99 9.23
C GLY A 9 -4.61 22.60 9.05
N HIS A 10 -3.77 21.58 8.87
CA HIS A 10 -4.22 20.20 8.75
C HIS A 10 -4.59 19.58 10.11
N PRO A 11 -5.57 18.65 10.16
CA PRO A 11 -5.87 17.89 11.37
C PRO A 11 -4.64 17.14 11.89
N LYS A 12 -4.44 17.10 13.22
CA LYS A 12 -3.28 16.42 13.83
C LYS A 12 -3.17 14.94 13.44
N GLY A 13 -4.30 14.25 13.26
CA GLY A 13 -4.34 12.86 12.81
C GLY A 13 -3.77 12.65 11.40
N LEU A 14 -3.80 13.67 10.54
CA LEU A 14 -3.25 13.58 9.19
C LEU A 14 -1.75 13.31 9.20
N TRP A 15 -1.00 13.82 10.19
CA TRP A 15 0.43 13.56 10.30
C TRP A 15 0.75 12.09 10.56
N VAL A 16 -0.10 11.41 11.35
CA VAL A 16 0.04 9.97 11.60
C VAL A 16 -0.27 9.20 10.32
N LEU A 17 -1.40 9.51 9.67
CA LEU A 17 -1.77 8.89 8.40
C LEU A 17 -0.71 9.11 7.32
N PHE A 18 -0.15 10.31 7.22
CA PHE A 18 0.93 10.62 6.30
C PHE A 18 2.16 9.76 6.55
N GLY A 19 2.62 9.66 7.80
CA GLY A 19 3.77 8.83 8.14
C GLY A 19 3.52 7.35 7.83
N THR A 20 2.33 6.84 8.17
CA THR A 20 1.93 5.47 7.89
C THR A 20 1.89 5.18 6.38
N GLU A 21 1.22 6.02 5.60
CA GLU A 21 1.12 5.88 4.13
C GLU A 21 2.48 6.03 3.44
N MET A 22 3.33 6.94 3.91
CA MET A 22 4.68 7.11 3.38
C MET A 22 5.50 5.82 3.55
N TRP A 23 5.40 5.17 4.71
CA TRP A 23 6.14 3.96 5.00
C TRP A 23 5.57 2.73 4.31
N GLU A 24 4.25 2.65 4.18
CA GLU A 24 3.58 1.64 3.36
C GLU A 24 4.11 1.71 1.91
N ARG A 25 4.06 2.90 1.30
CA ARG A 25 4.49 3.09 -0.10
C ARG A 25 5.98 2.84 -0.29
N PHE A 26 6.82 3.26 0.66
CA PHE A 26 8.25 2.99 0.61
C PHE A 26 8.53 1.48 0.52
N ASN A 27 7.88 0.67 1.37
CA ASN A 27 8.04 -0.78 1.35
C ASN A 27 7.47 -1.39 0.08
N PHE A 28 6.29 -0.93 -0.37
CA PHE A 28 5.64 -1.44 -1.58
C PHE A 28 6.50 -1.22 -2.83
N TYR A 29 6.98 0.01 -3.05
CA TYR A 29 7.83 0.30 -4.21
C TYR A 29 9.23 -0.32 -4.07
N GLY A 30 9.78 -0.40 -2.85
CA GLY A 30 11.06 -1.06 -2.59
C GLY A 30 11.03 -2.55 -2.95
N MET A 31 10.00 -3.27 -2.49
CA MET A 31 9.78 -4.66 -2.88
C MET A 31 9.58 -4.77 -4.40
N ARG A 32 8.76 -3.89 -5.01
CA ARG A 32 8.49 -3.92 -6.45
C ARG A 32 9.75 -3.78 -7.30
N ALA A 33 10.72 -2.97 -6.85
CA ALA A 33 11.98 -2.76 -7.54
C ALA A 33 12.94 -3.97 -7.43
N LEU A 34 12.93 -4.66 -6.30
CA LEU A 34 13.90 -5.72 -5.99
C LEU A 34 13.38 -7.14 -6.26
N LEU A 35 12.07 -7.36 -6.22
CA LEU A 35 11.49 -8.70 -6.24
C LEU A 35 11.88 -9.49 -7.49
N THR A 36 11.68 -8.93 -8.68
CA THR A 36 12.04 -9.61 -9.94
C THR A 36 13.54 -9.87 -10.03
N LEU A 37 14.37 -8.90 -9.60
CA LEU A 37 15.83 -9.06 -9.57
C LEU A 37 16.24 -10.21 -8.65
N PHE A 38 15.61 -10.34 -7.49
CA PHE A 38 15.85 -11.42 -6.55
C PHE A 38 15.43 -12.79 -7.11
N LEU A 39 14.24 -12.89 -7.69
CA LEU A 39 13.74 -14.14 -8.29
C LEU A 39 14.68 -14.65 -9.40
N VAL A 40 15.15 -13.75 -10.27
CA VAL A 40 16.03 -14.12 -11.38
C VAL A 40 17.46 -14.40 -10.92
N ASN A 41 18.06 -13.49 -10.13
CA ASN A 41 19.49 -13.58 -9.81
C ASN A 41 19.81 -14.46 -8.61
N SER A 42 18.93 -14.51 -7.60
CA SER A 42 19.19 -15.27 -6.37
C SER A 42 18.51 -16.64 -6.39
N LEU A 43 17.32 -16.75 -7.00
CA LEU A 43 16.61 -18.03 -7.11
C LEU A 43 16.79 -18.71 -8.48
N LEU A 44 17.58 -18.12 -9.39
CA LEU A 44 17.89 -18.66 -10.72
C LEU A 44 16.64 -19.01 -11.53
N MET A 45 15.54 -18.28 -11.31
CA MET A 45 14.30 -18.48 -12.05
C MET A 45 14.40 -17.88 -13.45
N LYS A 46 13.69 -18.47 -14.41
CA LYS A 46 13.54 -17.87 -15.74
C LYS A 46 12.76 -16.56 -15.62
N GLU A 47 13.14 -15.56 -16.42
CA GLU A 47 12.50 -14.24 -16.42
C GLU A 47 10.99 -14.31 -16.68
N ALA A 48 10.55 -15.23 -17.55
CA ALA A 48 9.13 -15.45 -17.84
C ALA A 48 8.34 -15.89 -16.59
N ASP A 49 8.90 -16.83 -15.82
CA ASP A 49 8.27 -17.35 -14.60
C ASP A 49 8.28 -16.30 -13.48
N ALA A 50 9.39 -15.56 -13.34
CA ALA A 50 9.49 -14.46 -12.40
C ALA A 50 8.49 -13.32 -12.70
N SER A 51 8.29 -13.00 -13.97
CA SER A 51 7.30 -12.02 -14.43
C SER A 51 5.86 -12.47 -14.12
N LEU A 52 5.55 -13.76 -14.31
CA LEU A 52 4.26 -14.33 -13.95
C LEU A 52 3.98 -14.20 -12.45
N ILE A 53 4.95 -14.56 -11.60
CA ILE A 53 4.84 -14.45 -10.14
C ILE A 53 4.65 -13.00 -9.72
N TYR A 54 5.48 -12.10 -10.26
CA TYR A 54 5.40 -10.68 -9.97
C TYR A 54 4.03 -10.10 -10.36
N GLY A 55 3.53 -10.43 -11.56
CA GLY A 55 2.22 -9.99 -12.03
C GLY A 55 1.07 -10.53 -11.18
N GLY A 56 1.12 -11.82 -10.82
CA GLY A 56 0.13 -12.44 -9.95
C GLY A 56 0.12 -11.84 -8.56
N PHE A 57 1.30 -11.64 -7.96
CA PHE A 57 1.46 -10.99 -6.67
C PHE A 57 0.87 -9.56 -6.69
N LEU A 58 1.21 -8.76 -7.71
CA LEU A 58 0.70 -7.40 -7.85
C LEU A 58 -0.82 -7.37 -8.04
N GLY A 59 -1.36 -8.30 -8.84
CA GLY A 59 -2.80 -8.45 -9.02
C GLY A 59 -3.52 -8.73 -7.71
N LEU A 60 -2.96 -9.62 -6.87
CA LEU A 60 -3.51 -9.89 -5.54
C LEU A 60 -3.40 -8.68 -4.61
N CYS A 61 -2.31 -7.93 -4.63
CA CYS A 61 -2.19 -6.69 -3.86
C CYS A 61 -3.25 -5.64 -4.20
N TYR A 62 -3.75 -5.63 -5.44
CA TYR A 62 -4.87 -4.77 -5.83
C TYR A 62 -6.25 -5.37 -5.52
N LEU A 63 -6.35 -6.69 -5.38
CA LEU A 63 -7.59 -7.39 -5.08
C LEU A 63 -7.89 -7.42 -3.56
N THR A 64 -6.88 -7.68 -2.73
CA THR A 64 -7.05 -7.82 -1.28
C THR A 64 -7.61 -6.59 -0.55
N PRO A 65 -7.39 -5.32 -1.00
CA PRO A 65 -8.01 -4.15 -0.37
C PRO A 65 -9.54 -4.16 -0.47
N LEU A 66 -10.13 -4.79 -1.49
CA LEU A 66 -11.58 -4.94 -1.59
C LEU A 66 -12.12 -5.80 -0.44
N LEU A 67 -11.44 -6.91 -0.13
CA LEU A 67 -11.77 -7.75 1.02
C LEU A 67 -11.48 -7.03 2.34
N GLY A 68 -10.36 -6.31 2.43
CA GLY A 68 -10.00 -5.53 3.61
C GLY A 68 -11.02 -4.45 3.94
N GLY A 69 -11.49 -3.70 2.93
CA GLY A 69 -12.53 -2.69 3.08
C GLY A 69 -13.86 -3.30 3.55
N PHE A 70 -14.30 -4.39 2.93
CA PHE A 70 -15.50 -5.09 3.36
C PHE A 70 -15.43 -5.55 4.82
N ILE A 71 -14.29 -6.10 5.25
CA ILE A 71 -14.09 -6.57 6.61
C ILE A 71 -14.02 -5.39 7.60
N ALA A 72 -13.34 -4.31 7.22
CA ALA A 72 -13.28 -3.09 8.02
C ALA A 72 -14.69 -2.53 8.23
N ASP A 73 -15.48 -2.34 7.16
CA ASP A 73 -16.81 -1.73 7.25
C ASP A 73 -17.82 -2.58 8.05
N ARG A 74 -17.68 -3.92 8.04
CA ARG A 74 -18.68 -4.82 8.60
C ARG A 74 -18.40 -5.28 10.03
N PHE A 75 -17.13 -5.36 10.43
CA PHE A 75 -16.74 -6.01 11.69
C PHE A 75 -15.88 -5.15 12.61
N PHE A 76 -14.88 -4.42 12.07
CA PHE A 76 -13.86 -3.76 12.88
C PHE A 76 -13.91 -2.23 12.86
N GLY A 77 -14.62 -1.65 11.90
CA GLY A 77 -14.85 -0.22 11.75
C GLY A 77 -15.97 0.20 12.68
N ASN A 78 -15.59 0.91 13.74
CA ASN A 78 -16.50 1.46 14.75
C ASN A 78 -17.02 2.83 14.33
#